data_AF-A0A2E2WNC6-F1
#
_entry.id   AF-A0A2E2WNC6-F1
#
_cell.length_a   1.000
_cell.length_b   1.000
_cell.length_c   1.000
_cell.angle_alpha   90.00
_cell.angle_beta   90.00
_cell.angle_gamma   90.00
#
_symmetry.space_group_name_H-M   'P 1'
#
loop_
_entity.id
_entity.type
_entity.pdbx_description
1 polymer ?
#
loop_
_entity_poly.entity_id
_entity_poly.type
_entity_poly.pdbx_seq_one_letter_code
_entity_poly.pdbx_strand_id
1 'polypeptide(L)'
;MSDQIATEQRIKKIVKLWTGQIYGTNIGNIFLELTTQHENQIAGDLYINETGAPAALRYFVSGTYSDKVVLEGTIDPSLKNLAPEFNIGSLRAEGKLTPEGVLQGTWHTSLNTAGTFTLYPCTITEKMNVPEVISPSPHYRIIELGAIKLYLTDLEKITNEIKKEYKNSQIMISLQQEETSTSIDSEEFFNNEQRTHQLKVVCVFAQDKQQQRSIRILLSPSKNTIAVTGLDAKKVNEEVEKFETLFNKHKKQWATLYKKYGPLTYGILFVTMIVLLPGFSTLMKRALFAFPILALISLLSHLNKEHNPNFLLITKKKDRKPYKQKLLDIFPTLQTILTIATPFIIWLLNYYLKK
;
A
#
# COMPACT_ATOMS: atom_id res chain seq x y z
N MET A 1 -21.42 -34.06 42.61
CA MET A 1 -20.24 -34.46 41.81
C MET A 1 -20.56 -34.73 40.33
N SER A 2 -21.82 -34.67 39.85
CA SER A 2 -22.13 -34.78 38.41
C SER A 2 -22.13 -33.44 37.66
N ASP A 3 -22.27 -32.31 38.34
CA ASP A 3 -22.31 -30.98 37.69
C ASP A 3 -20.92 -30.35 37.42
N GLN A 4 -19.87 -30.84 38.07
CA GLN A 4 -18.49 -30.38 37.78
C GLN A 4 -17.92 -31.05 36.52
N ILE A 5 -18.35 -32.27 36.19
CA ILE A 5 -17.90 -32.98 34.99
C ILE A 5 -18.53 -32.38 33.71
N ALA A 6 -19.72 -31.80 33.82
CA ALA A 6 -20.36 -31.09 32.70
C ALA A 6 -19.73 -29.70 32.40
N THR A 7 -18.95 -29.15 33.33
CA THR A 7 -18.36 -27.81 33.18
C THR A 7 -16.96 -27.86 32.56
N GLU A 8 -16.20 -28.94 32.77
CA GLU A 8 -14.84 -29.11 32.23
C GLU A 8 -14.79 -29.68 30.79
N GLN A 9 -15.90 -30.20 30.26
CA GLN A 9 -15.96 -30.69 28.87
C GLN A 9 -16.32 -29.62 27.82
N ARG A 10 -16.42 -28.33 28.20
CA ARG A 10 -16.37 -27.22 27.24
C ARG A 10 -14.93 -26.94 26.84
N ILE A 11 -14.30 -27.86 26.12
CA ILE A 11 -13.29 -27.45 25.14
C ILE A 11 -14.04 -26.51 24.20
N LYS A 12 -13.83 -25.19 24.36
CA LYS A 12 -14.50 -24.11 23.64
C LYS A 12 -14.27 -24.31 22.14
N LYS A 13 -15.15 -25.06 21.50
CA LYS A 13 -15.19 -25.17 20.04
C LYS A 13 -15.36 -23.76 19.49
N ILE A 14 -14.38 -23.29 18.71
CA ILE A 14 -14.48 -22.00 18.05
C ILE A 14 -15.72 -22.00 17.16
N VAL A 15 -16.45 -20.89 17.13
CA VAL A 15 -17.64 -20.76 16.28
C VAL A 15 -17.21 -20.92 14.81
N LYS A 16 -18.06 -21.56 14.01
CA LYS A 16 -17.73 -21.83 12.60
C LYS A 16 -17.70 -20.56 11.76
N LEU A 17 -18.67 -19.67 11.94
CA LEU A 17 -18.87 -18.50 11.09
C LEU A 17 -18.66 -17.21 11.88
N TRP A 18 -17.93 -16.27 11.26
CA TRP A 18 -17.65 -14.96 11.82
C TRP A 18 -17.86 -13.90 10.75
N THR A 19 -18.36 -12.74 11.16
CA THR A 19 -18.44 -11.56 10.31
C THR A 19 -17.88 -10.35 11.04
N GLY A 20 -17.34 -9.38 10.31
CA GLY A 20 -16.86 -8.17 10.95
C GLY A 20 -16.11 -7.29 9.98
N GLN A 21 -15.12 -6.57 10.51
CA GLN A 21 -14.43 -5.52 9.77
C GLN A 21 -12.94 -5.54 10.04
N ILE A 22 -12.17 -5.18 9.01
CA ILE A 22 -10.76 -4.81 9.12
C ILE A 22 -10.63 -3.30 9.03
N TYR A 23 -9.64 -2.78 9.75
CA TYR A 23 -9.23 -1.39 9.79
C TYR A 23 -7.72 -1.32 9.64
N GLY A 24 -7.18 -0.14 9.31
CA GLY A 24 -5.74 0.06 9.13
C GLY A 24 -5.40 0.49 7.72
N THR A 25 -4.27 0.00 7.23
CA THR A 25 -3.84 0.28 5.86
C THR A 25 -4.91 -0.12 4.84
N ASN A 26 -5.65 -1.21 5.07
CA ASN A 26 -6.84 -1.63 4.32
C ASN A 26 -8.08 -1.61 5.23
N ILE A 27 -9.23 -1.25 4.66
CA ILE A 27 -10.51 -1.16 5.37
C ILE A 27 -11.56 -1.92 4.57
N GLY A 28 -12.33 -2.77 5.23
CA GLY A 28 -13.28 -3.63 4.55
C GLY A 28 -14.11 -4.50 5.48
N ASN A 29 -15.13 -5.11 4.92
CA ASN A 29 -15.90 -6.13 5.62
C ASN A 29 -15.21 -7.48 5.44
N ILE A 30 -15.23 -8.30 6.48
CA ILE A 30 -14.68 -9.65 6.45
C ILE A 30 -15.73 -10.67 6.83
N PHE A 31 -15.63 -11.82 6.19
CA PHE A 31 -16.35 -13.03 6.54
C PHE A 31 -15.34 -14.16 6.68
N LEU A 32 -15.37 -14.84 7.82
CA LEU A 32 -14.42 -15.88 8.15
C LEU A 32 -15.19 -17.16 8.50
N GLU A 33 -14.90 -18.21 7.75
CA GLU A 33 -15.36 -19.56 8.02
C GLU A 33 -14.20 -20.40 8.55
N LEU A 34 -14.32 -20.91 9.77
CA LEU A 34 -13.33 -21.75 10.43
C LEU A 34 -13.91 -23.13 10.70
N THR A 35 -13.10 -24.13 10.42
CA THR A 35 -13.36 -25.52 10.81
C THR A 35 -12.22 -25.98 11.71
N THR A 36 -12.57 -26.55 12.86
CA THR A 36 -11.60 -27.21 13.74
C THR A 36 -11.18 -28.53 13.10
N GLN A 37 -9.88 -28.71 12.87
CA GLN A 37 -9.34 -29.96 12.33
C GLN A 37 -8.99 -30.94 13.46
N HIS A 38 -8.19 -30.50 14.43
CA HIS A 38 -7.76 -31.27 15.61
C HIS A 38 -7.57 -30.33 16.80
N GLU A 39 -8.06 -30.67 18.00
CA GLU A 39 -7.97 -29.88 19.26
C GLU A 39 -7.92 -28.35 19.08
N ASN A 40 -6.72 -27.79 18.86
CA ASN A 40 -6.43 -26.36 18.75
C ASN A 40 -6.02 -25.89 17.34
N GLN A 41 -6.08 -26.74 16.33
CA GLN A 41 -5.81 -26.41 14.93
C GLN A 41 -7.09 -26.06 14.20
N ILE A 42 -7.05 -24.92 13.50
CA ILE A 42 -8.16 -24.35 12.76
C ILE A 42 -7.73 -24.06 11.33
N ALA A 43 -8.66 -24.27 10.39
CA ALA A 43 -8.46 -23.91 8.99
C ALA A 43 -9.78 -23.49 8.36
N GLY A 44 -9.72 -22.73 7.28
CA GLY A 44 -10.89 -22.41 6.48
C GLY A 44 -10.66 -21.25 5.53
N ASP A 45 -11.71 -20.47 5.32
CA ASP A 45 -11.75 -19.45 4.30
C ASP A 45 -12.01 -18.07 4.92
N LEU A 46 -11.17 -17.11 4.55
CA LEU A 46 -11.36 -15.70 4.88
C LEU A 46 -11.68 -14.93 3.61
N TYR A 47 -12.85 -14.31 3.59
CA TYR A 47 -13.28 -13.40 2.53
C TYR A 47 -13.13 -11.97 3.02
N ILE A 48 -12.42 -11.15 2.26
CA ILE A 48 -12.21 -9.74 2.54
C ILE A 48 -12.83 -8.93 1.41
N ASN A 49 -13.95 -8.29 1.69
CA ASN A 49 -14.49 -7.27 0.82
C ASN A 49 -13.84 -5.94 1.19
N GLU A 50 -12.67 -5.70 0.61
CA GLU A 50 -11.90 -4.48 0.79
C GLU A 50 -12.54 -3.32 0.05
N THR A 51 -12.72 -2.20 0.75
CA THR A 51 -13.27 -0.99 0.15
C THR A 51 -12.22 -0.38 -0.79
N GLY A 52 -12.57 -0.23 -2.07
CA GLY A 52 -11.64 0.20 -3.12
C GLY A 52 -11.05 -0.95 -3.93
N ALA A 53 -11.27 -2.21 -3.55
CA ALA A 53 -10.83 -3.37 -4.33
C ALA A 53 -11.88 -3.73 -5.41
N PRO A 54 -11.43 -4.28 -6.56
CA PRO A 54 -12.32 -4.63 -7.68
C PRO A 54 -13.21 -5.84 -7.40
N ALA A 55 -12.81 -6.70 -6.47
CA ALA A 55 -13.51 -7.91 -6.07
C ALA A 55 -13.17 -8.26 -4.62
N ALA A 56 -14.02 -9.08 -3.99
CA ALA A 56 -13.72 -9.65 -2.69
C ALA A 56 -12.52 -10.61 -2.80
N LEU A 57 -11.56 -10.46 -1.90
CA LEU A 57 -10.38 -11.32 -1.81
C LEU A 57 -10.72 -12.56 -1.00
N ARG A 58 -10.29 -13.74 -1.47
CA ARG A 58 -10.41 -14.99 -0.71
C ARG A 58 -9.04 -15.50 -0.30
N TYR A 59 -8.83 -15.68 1.00
CA TYR A 59 -7.66 -16.29 1.57
C TYR A 59 -7.99 -17.68 2.12
N PHE A 60 -7.17 -18.67 1.80
CA PHE A 60 -7.12 -19.93 2.53
C PHE A 60 -6.30 -19.71 3.79
N VAL A 61 -6.95 -19.86 4.95
CA VAL A 61 -6.34 -19.59 6.25
C VAL A 61 -6.16 -20.88 7.06
N SER A 62 -5.07 -20.95 7.79
CA SER A 62 -4.78 -22.02 8.75
C SER A 62 -4.05 -21.46 9.95
N GLY A 63 -4.22 -22.08 11.12
CA GLY A 63 -3.45 -21.73 12.29
C GLY A 63 -3.97 -22.38 13.55
N THR A 64 -3.82 -21.68 14.68
CA THR A 64 -4.09 -22.24 16.00
C THR A 64 -4.99 -21.36 16.84
N TYR A 65 -5.72 -22.00 17.75
CA TYR A 65 -6.58 -21.37 18.73
C TYR A 65 -6.30 -21.93 20.12
N SER A 66 -5.77 -21.08 21.00
CA SER A 66 -5.63 -21.35 22.44
C SER A 66 -6.09 -20.10 23.23
N ASP A 67 -5.17 -19.36 23.85
CA ASP A 67 -5.43 -18.05 24.46
C ASP A 67 -5.52 -16.92 23.42
N LYS A 68 -4.93 -17.17 22.24
CA LYS A 68 -5.02 -16.32 21.07
C LYS A 68 -5.41 -17.16 19.86
N VAL A 69 -6.07 -16.53 18.90
CA VAL A 69 -6.22 -17.01 17.53
C VAL A 69 -5.03 -16.49 16.73
N VAL A 70 -4.26 -17.38 16.12
CA VAL A 70 -3.22 -17.04 15.15
C VAL A 70 -3.59 -17.68 13.82
N LEU A 71 -3.70 -16.89 12.77
CA LEU A 71 -4.06 -17.33 11.42
C LEU A 71 -3.01 -16.86 10.42
N GLU A 72 -2.59 -17.77 9.55
CA GLU A 72 -1.79 -17.47 8.37
C GLU A 72 -2.62 -17.76 7.13
N GLY A 73 -2.58 -16.85 6.16
CA GLY A 73 -3.44 -16.86 4.99
C GLY A 73 -2.66 -16.74 3.69
N THR A 74 -3.03 -17.56 2.71
CA THR A 74 -2.54 -17.46 1.33
C THR A 74 -3.69 -17.14 0.38
N ILE A 75 -3.46 -16.24 -0.58
CA ILE A 75 -4.50 -15.79 -1.51
C ILE A 75 -4.92 -16.93 -2.45
N ASP A 76 -6.21 -17.00 -2.77
CA ASP A 76 -6.73 -17.87 -3.82
C ASP A 76 -5.99 -17.57 -5.15
N PRO A 77 -5.28 -18.56 -5.73
CA PRO A 77 -4.52 -18.36 -6.96
C PRO A 77 -5.37 -17.88 -8.15
N SER A 78 -6.66 -18.18 -8.17
CA SER A 78 -7.57 -17.75 -9.23
C SER A 78 -7.74 -16.22 -9.28
N LEU A 79 -7.59 -15.53 -8.14
CA LEU A 79 -7.71 -14.08 -8.05
C LEU A 79 -6.48 -13.33 -8.56
N LYS A 80 -5.30 -13.97 -8.66
CA LYS A 80 -4.07 -13.33 -9.17
C LYS A 80 -4.18 -12.86 -10.63
N ASN A 81 -5.09 -13.46 -11.40
CA ASN A 81 -5.29 -13.15 -12.81
C ASN A 81 -6.33 -12.04 -13.05
N LEU A 82 -7.10 -11.65 -12.03
CA LEU A 82 -8.21 -10.69 -12.17
C LEU A 82 -7.74 -9.23 -12.18
N ALA A 83 -6.57 -8.92 -11.61
CA ALA A 83 -5.97 -7.58 -11.66
C ALA A 83 -4.44 -7.69 -11.45
N PRO A 84 -3.63 -7.82 -12.53
CA PRO A 84 -2.17 -7.99 -12.40
C PRO A 84 -1.47 -6.79 -11.75
N GLU A 85 -2.09 -5.60 -11.77
CA GLU A 85 -1.67 -4.41 -11.03
C GLU A 85 -1.95 -4.46 -9.51
N PHE A 86 -2.80 -5.38 -9.06
CA PHE A 86 -3.20 -5.55 -7.66
C PHE A 86 -2.30 -6.59 -6.99
N ASN A 87 -1.21 -6.12 -6.39
CA ASN A 87 -0.25 -6.99 -5.72
C ASN A 87 -0.82 -7.42 -4.37
N ILE A 88 -1.04 -8.73 -4.16
CA ILE A 88 -1.68 -9.28 -2.97
C ILE A 88 -0.68 -10.16 -2.22
N GLY A 89 -0.38 -9.79 -0.98
CA GLY A 89 0.56 -10.50 -0.10
C GLY A 89 -0.09 -11.63 0.68
N SER A 90 0.73 -12.50 1.27
CA SER A 90 0.27 -13.43 2.30
C SER A 90 -0.17 -12.65 3.53
N LEU A 91 -1.19 -13.15 4.22
CA LEU A 91 -1.79 -12.54 5.40
C LEU A 91 -1.33 -13.26 6.66
N ARG A 92 -1.12 -12.55 7.75
CA ARG A 92 -1.06 -13.10 9.09
C ARG A 92 -1.92 -12.26 10.04
N ALA A 93 -2.71 -12.91 10.86
CA ALA A 93 -3.62 -12.28 11.79
C ALA A 93 -3.50 -12.92 13.18
N GLU A 94 -3.48 -12.08 14.21
CA GLU A 94 -3.41 -12.49 15.61
C GLU A 94 -4.50 -11.78 16.39
N GLY A 95 -5.36 -12.53 17.10
CA GLY A 95 -6.48 -11.98 17.84
C GLY A 95 -6.74 -12.69 19.16
N LYS A 96 -7.50 -12.04 20.03
CA LYS A 96 -7.98 -12.56 21.31
C LYS A 96 -9.49 -12.52 21.35
N LEU A 97 -10.09 -13.59 21.88
CA LEU A 97 -11.52 -13.63 22.15
C LEU A 97 -11.77 -12.83 23.44
N THR A 98 -12.59 -11.79 23.34
CA THR A 98 -13.00 -11.00 24.51
C THR A 98 -14.05 -11.76 25.33
N PRO A 99 -14.30 -11.37 26.60
CA PRO A 99 -15.36 -11.97 27.42
C PRO A 99 -16.75 -11.91 26.77
N GLU A 100 -16.99 -10.91 25.92
CA GLU A 100 -18.24 -10.69 25.18
C GLU A 100 -18.36 -11.60 23.94
N GLY A 101 -17.38 -12.46 23.69
CA GLY A 101 -17.38 -13.38 22.55
C GLY A 101 -16.98 -12.73 21.22
N VAL A 102 -16.39 -11.53 21.26
CA VAL A 102 -15.88 -10.83 20.07
C VAL A 102 -14.42 -11.21 19.86
N LEU A 103 -14.02 -11.51 18.63
CA LEU A 103 -12.62 -11.76 18.31
C LEU A 103 -11.99 -10.46 17.79
N GLN A 104 -11.06 -9.89 18.55
CA GLN A 104 -10.37 -8.64 18.21
C GLN A 104 -8.87 -8.85 18.10
N GLY A 105 -8.23 -8.18 17.16
CA GLY A 105 -6.82 -8.41 16.91
C GLY A 105 -6.18 -7.48 15.90
N THR A 106 -4.99 -7.88 15.48
CA THR A 106 -4.15 -7.20 14.50
C THR A 106 -3.88 -8.11 13.32
N TRP A 107 -3.74 -7.54 12.14
CA TRP A 107 -3.36 -8.26 10.92
C TRP A 107 -2.22 -7.54 10.22
N HIS A 108 -1.42 -8.28 9.47
CA HIS A 108 -0.39 -7.75 8.59
C HIS A 108 -0.21 -8.63 7.35
N THR A 109 0.39 -8.07 6.30
CA THR A 109 0.73 -8.81 5.08
C THR A 109 2.22 -8.71 4.76
N SER A 110 2.67 -9.57 3.86
CA SER A 110 4.04 -9.51 3.29
C SER A 110 4.32 -8.24 2.49
N LEU A 111 3.33 -7.39 2.23
CA LEU A 111 3.46 -6.14 1.47
C LEU A 111 3.51 -4.89 2.36
N ASN A 112 3.83 -5.07 3.65
CA ASN A 112 3.87 -4.01 4.66
C ASN A 112 2.52 -3.30 4.87
N THR A 113 1.40 -3.97 4.56
CA THR A 113 0.06 -3.50 4.95
C THR A 113 -0.30 -4.16 6.27
N ALA A 114 -0.80 -3.40 7.24
CA ALA A 114 -1.24 -3.91 8.53
C ALA A 114 -2.42 -3.11 9.09
N GLY A 115 -2.99 -3.61 10.18
CA GLY A 115 -4.15 -2.99 10.79
C GLY A 115 -4.75 -3.81 11.94
N THR A 116 -5.97 -3.46 12.30
CA THR A 116 -6.76 -4.15 13.32
C THR A 116 -7.99 -4.79 12.71
N PHE A 117 -8.59 -5.75 13.41
CA PHE A 117 -9.84 -6.35 13.00
C PHE A 117 -10.76 -6.59 14.19
N THR A 118 -12.05 -6.69 13.92
CA THR A 118 -13.08 -7.06 14.89
C THR A 118 -14.05 -8.01 14.21
N LEU A 119 -14.27 -9.16 14.84
CA LEU A 119 -15.10 -10.26 14.34
C LEU A 119 -16.14 -10.66 15.37
N TYR A 120 -17.37 -10.82 14.91
CA TYR A 120 -18.52 -11.23 15.69
C TYR A 120 -18.97 -12.63 15.23
N PRO A 121 -19.32 -13.54 16.16
CA PRO A 121 -19.80 -14.86 15.81
C PRO A 121 -21.18 -14.77 15.12
N CYS A 122 -21.33 -15.46 13.99
CA CYS A 122 -22.61 -15.59 13.29
C CYS A 122 -23.24 -16.96 13.56
N THR A 123 -24.48 -16.96 14.04
CA THR A 123 -25.27 -18.19 14.28
C THR A 123 -26.45 -18.31 13.30
N ILE A 124 -26.37 -17.65 12.14
CA ILE A 124 -27.46 -17.67 11.16
C ILE A 124 -27.46 -19.03 10.46
N THR A 125 -28.36 -19.91 10.91
CA THR A 125 -28.65 -21.23 10.32
C THR A 125 -29.76 -21.18 9.26
N GLU A 126 -30.37 -20.01 9.05
CA GLU A 126 -31.42 -19.84 8.05
C GLU A 126 -30.80 -19.54 6.69
N LYS A 127 -31.07 -20.41 5.71
CA LYS A 127 -30.94 -20.08 4.30
C LYS A 127 -31.83 -18.88 4.03
N MET A 128 -31.27 -17.68 4.17
CA MET A 128 -31.90 -16.47 3.69
C MET A 128 -32.07 -16.68 2.19
N ASN A 129 -33.31 -16.85 1.72
CA ASN A 129 -33.65 -16.67 0.32
C ASN A 129 -33.35 -15.21 0.01
N VAL A 130 -32.09 -14.93 -0.33
CA VAL A 130 -31.68 -13.65 -0.88
C VAL A 130 -32.35 -13.63 -2.25
N PRO A 131 -33.43 -12.85 -2.49
CA PRO A 131 -33.84 -12.59 -3.85
C PRO A 131 -32.58 -12.09 -4.57
N GLU A 132 -32.33 -12.61 -5.77
CA GLU A 132 -31.22 -12.23 -6.63
C GLU A 132 -31.39 -10.75 -7.02
N VAL A 133 -31.18 -9.86 -6.04
CA VAL A 133 -31.05 -8.43 -6.26
C VAL A 133 -29.71 -8.33 -6.93
N ILE A 134 -29.75 -8.22 -8.25
CA ILE A 134 -28.62 -7.78 -9.08
C ILE A 134 -28.28 -6.38 -8.59
N SER A 135 -27.55 -6.31 -7.47
CA SER A 135 -27.00 -5.06 -6.98
C SER A 135 -25.95 -4.67 -8.02
N PRO A 136 -26.07 -3.49 -8.66
CA PRO A 136 -25.15 -3.10 -9.71
C PRO A 136 -23.72 -3.20 -9.18
N SER A 137 -22.87 -3.92 -9.92
CA SER A 137 -21.46 -4.05 -9.54
C SER A 137 -20.85 -2.64 -9.49
N PRO A 138 -20.21 -2.26 -8.37
CA PRO A 138 -19.67 -0.92 -8.25
C PRO A 138 -18.53 -0.74 -9.25
N HIS A 139 -18.51 0.41 -9.92
CA HIS A 139 -17.39 0.83 -10.73
C HIS A 139 -16.22 1.22 -9.83
N TYR A 140 -15.00 0.86 -10.25
CA TYR A 140 -13.77 1.18 -9.53
C TYR A 140 -12.75 1.80 -10.49
N ARG A 141 -11.95 2.73 -9.99
CA ARG A 141 -10.79 3.27 -10.72
C ARG A 141 -9.65 3.55 -9.76
N ILE A 142 -8.45 3.10 -10.14
CA ILE A 142 -7.22 3.29 -9.39
C ILE A 142 -6.23 4.05 -10.27
N ILE A 143 -5.61 5.10 -9.72
CA ILE A 143 -4.54 5.83 -10.38
C ILE A 143 -3.30 5.95 -9.50
N GLU A 144 -2.14 6.00 -10.14
CA GLU A 144 -0.85 6.22 -9.47
C GLU A 144 -0.42 7.69 -9.58
N LEU A 145 -0.16 8.31 -8.43
CA LEU A 145 0.17 9.73 -8.38
C LEU A 145 1.66 10.03 -8.65
N GLY A 146 2.53 9.02 -8.53
CA GLY A 146 3.98 9.18 -8.61
C GLY A 146 4.58 9.69 -7.29
N ALA A 147 5.76 10.34 -7.33
CA ALA A 147 6.44 10.80 -6.13
C ALA A 147 5.79 12.09 -5.58
N ILE A 148 5.34 12.05 -4.33
CA ILE A 148 4.61 13.12 -3.66
C ILE A 148 5.38 13.61 -2.43
N LYS A 149 5.42 14.93 -2.26
CA LYS A 149 5.91 15.56 -1.03
C LYS A 149 4.82 16.45 -0.46
N LEU A 150 4.36 16.13 0.74
CA LEU A 150 3.30 16.87 1.42
C LEU A 150 3.79 17.47 2.73
N TYR A 151 3.27 18.64 3.04
CA TYR A 151 3.33 19.19 4.39
C TYR A 151 2.06 18.79 5.15
N LEU A 152 2.10 18.77 6.48
CA LEU A 152 0.93 18.45 7.30
C LEU A 152 -0.28 19.35 6.97
N THR A 153 -0.05 20.64 6.72
CA THR A 153 -1.08 21.60 6.28
C THR A 153 -1.65 21.29 4.90
N ASP A 154 -0.90 20.61 4.04
CA ASP A 154 -1.39 20.18 2.72
C ASP A 154 -2.28 18.96 2.89
N LEU A 155 -1.89 18.01 3.77
CA LEU A 155 -2.71 16.85 4.13
C LEU A 155 -4.04 17.29 4.74
N GLU A 156 -4.02 18.26 5.66
CA GLU A 156 -5.23 18.85 6.24
C GLU A 156 -6.16 19.44 5.18
N LYS A 157 -5.61 20.20 4.22
CA LYS A 157 -6.40 20.75 3.11
C LYS A 157 -7.02 19.66 2.25
N ILE A 158 -6.26 18.62 1.91
CA ILE A 158 -6.74 17.48 1.12
C ILE A 158 -7.87 16.79 1.88
N THR A 159 -7.68 16.50 3.17
CA THR A 159 -8.71 15.88 4.00
C THR A 159 -9.97 16.74 4.08
N ASN A 160 -9.83 18.06 4.20
CA ASN A 160 -10.98 18.97 4.20
C ASN A 160 -11.73 19.01 2.85
N GLU A 161 -11.02 18.90 1.73
CA GLU A 161 -11.67 18.75 0.42
C GLU A 161 -12.42 17.42 0.30
N ILE A 162 -11.89 16.33 0.87
CA ILE A 162 -12.61 15.05 0.95
C ILE A 162 -13.84 15.18 1.86
N LYS A 163 -13.75 15.85 3.02
CA LYS A 163 -14.90 16.08 3.91
C LYS A 163 -16.04 16.81 3.21
N LYS A 164 -15.73 17.81 2.39
CA LYS A 164 -16.74 18.56 1.61
C LYS A 164 -17.48 17.67 0.62
N GLU A 165 -16.78 16.72 0.01
CA GLU A 165 -17.34 15.79 -0.98
C GLU A 165 -18.10 14.65 -0.31
N TYR A 166 -17.61 14.13 0.82
CA TYR A 166 -18.18 13.00 1.57
C TYR A 166 -18.78 13.48 2.91
N LYS A 167 -19.77 14.37 2.84
CA LYS A 167 -20.37 15.08 3.99
C LYS A 167 -20.88 14.19 5.13
N ASN A 168 -21.29 12.96 4.80
CA ASN A 168 -21.85 11.99 5.75
C ASN A 168 -20.87 10.84 6.06
N SER A 169 -19.58 11.02 5.76
CA SER A 169 -18.56 10.01 6.00
C SER A 169 -17.67 10.38 7.17
N GLN A 170 -17.29 9.37 7.94
CA GLN A 170 -16.15 9.47 8.83
C GLN A 170 -14.87 9.37 7.99
N ILE A 171 -13.95 10.31 8.16
CA ILE A 171 -12.64 10.23 7.51
C ILE A 171 -11.65 9.61 8.47
N MET A 172 -11.15 8.43 8.11
CA MET A 172 -10.14 7.73 8.88
C MET A 172 -8.76 8.05 8.31
N ILE A 173 -7.83 8.38 9.20
CA ILE A 173 -6.41 8.52 8.89
C ILE A 173 -5.67 7.38 9.56
N SER A 174 -5.14 6.48 8.74
CA SER A 174 -4.30 5.38 9.23
C SER A 174 -2.83 5.70 9.06
N LEU A 175 -2.08 5.51 10.13
CA LEU A 175 -0.66 5.80 10.23
C LEU A 175 0.08 4.50 10.49
N GLN A 176 1.16 4.27 9.75
CA GLN A 176 2.09 3.20 10.06
C GLN A 176 3.40 3.79 10.56
N GLN A 177 3.74 3.46 11.80
CA GLN A 177 5.04 3.75 12.41
C GLN A 177 5.68 2.41 12.79
N GLU A 178 6.75 2.07 12.08
CA GLU A 178 7.46 0.78 12.21
C GLU A 178 6.50 -0.41 12.02
N GLU A 179 6.21 -1.16 13.09
CA GLU A 179 5.31 -2.32 13.08
C GLU A 179 3.89 -2.00 13.59
N THR A 180 3.66 -0.79 14.09
CA THR A 180 2.37 -0.38 14.63
C THR A 180 1.57 0.40 13.59
N SER A 181 0.31 -0.01 13.40
CA SER A 181 -0.66 0.70 12.57
C SER A 181 -1.82 1.18 13.43
N THR A 182 -2.01 2.49 13.50
CA THR A 182 -3.14 3.10 14.21
C THR A 182 -4.06 3.77 13.21
N SER A 183 -5.38 3.60 13.39
CA SER A 183 -6.40 4.31 12.60
C SER A 183 -7.18 5.20 13.55
N ILE A 184 -7.17 6.50 13.27
CA ILE A 184 -7.83 7.51 14.09
C ILE A 184 -8.68 8.39 13.20
N ASP A 185 -9.69 9.00 13.80
CA ASP A 185 -10.52 9.97 13.09
C ASP A 185 -9.67 11.16 12.65
N SER A 186 -9.97 11.73 11.50
CA SER A 186 -9.29 12.92 10.98
C SER A 186 -9.28 14.10 11.96
N GLU A 187 -10.36 14.34 12.71
CA GLU A 187 -10.46 15.45 13.68
C GLU A 187 -9.54 15.21 14.86
N GLU A 188 -9.58 13.99 15.39
CA GLU A 188 -8.67 13.55 16.44
C GLU A 188 -7.20 13.63 15.99
N PHE A 189 -6.91 13.21 14.75
CA PHE A 189 -5.58 13.28 14.16
C PHE A 189 -5.03 14.71 14.09
N PHE A 190 -5.83 15.68 13.63
CA PHE A 190 -5.36 17.06 13.51
C PHE A 190 -5.32 17.79 14.86
N ASN A 191 -6.15 17.40 15.83
CA ASN A 191 -6.19 17.98 17.17
C ASN A 191 -5.11 17.43 18.12
N ASN A 192 -4.49 16.29 17.81
CA ASN A 192 -3.44 15.71 18.65
C ASN A 192 -2.09 16.44 18.45
N GLU A 193 -1.48 16.90 19.56
CA GLU A 193 -0.18 17.58 19.58
C GLU A 193 1.01 16.61 19.48
N GLN A 194 0.83 15.32 19.78
CA GLN A 194 1.85 14.29 19.64
C GLN A 194 2.00 13.86 18.17
N ARG A 195 2.40 14.81 17.33
CA ARG A 195 2.69 14.61 15.91
C ARG A 195 4.06 13.94 15.80
N THR A 196 4.10 12.62 15.90
CA THR A 196 5.37 11.87 15.84
C THR A 196 6.09 12.12 14.52
N HIS A 197 7.41 12.24 14.65
CA HIS A 197 8.29 12.53 13.54
C HIS A 197 8.42 11.24 12.70
N GLN A 198 8.17 11.36 11.38
CA GLN A 198 8.33 10.32 10.35
C GLN A 198 7.16 9.33 10.19
N LEU A 199 6.00 9.84 9.78
CA LEU A 199 4.93 9.01 9.22
C LEU A 199 5.41 8.37 7.91
N LYS A 200 5.56 7.04 7.89
CA LYS A 200 6.02 6.30 6.69
C LYS A 200 4.87 6.08 5.71
N VAL A 201 3.69 5.71 6.23
CA VAL A 201 2.49 5.45 5.43
C VAL A 201 1.33 6.26 6.00
N VAL A 202 0.59 6.91 5.11
CA VAL A 202 -0.65 7.62 5.42
C VAL A 202 -1.73 7.06 4.51
N CYS A 203 -2.80 6.52 5.10
CA CYS A 203 -4.02 6.16 4.39
C CYS A 203 -5.12 7.13 4.79
N VAL A 204 -5.71 7.82 3.82
CA VAL A 204 -6.92 8.62 4.05
C VAL A 204 -8.09 7.90 3.40
N PHE A 205 -9.12 7.62 4.19
CA PHE A 205 -10.28 6.87 3.73
C PHE A 205 -11.57 7.59 4.09
N ALA A 206 -12.49 7.66 3.14
CA ALA A 206 -13.84 8.16 3.34
C ALA A 206 -14.84 7.28 2.60
N GLN A 207 -15.96 6.97 3.26
CA GLN A 207 -17.05 6.18 2.70
C GLN A 207 -18.40 6.84 2.93
N ASP A 208 -19.11 7.10 1.84
CA ASP A 208 -20.49 7.57 1.84
C ASP A 208 -21.42 6.38 1.64
N LYS A 209 -21.98 5.88 2.75
CA LYS A 209 -22.87 4.72 2.75
C LYS A 209 -24.18 4.97 1.99
N GLN A 210 -24.65 6.22 1.92
CA GLN A 210 -25.91 6.55 1.24
C GLN A 210 -25.74 6.50 -0.27
N GLN A 211 -24.62 6.99 -0.78
CA GLN A 211 -24.33 6.99 -2.22
C GLN A 211 -23.54 5.75 -2.67
N GLN A 212 -23.28 4.80 -1.76
CA GLN A 212 -22.47 3.60 -1.99
C GLN A 212 -21.16 3.90 -2.72
N ARG A 213 -20.46 4.94 -2.26
CA ARG A 213 -19.18 5.37 -2.84
C ARG A 213 -18.11 5.54 -1.78
N SER A 214 -16.87 5.41 -2.19
CA SER A 214 -15.71 5.53 -1.30
C SER A 214 -14.50 6.04 -2.04
N ILE A 215 -13.65 6.75 -1.32
CA ILE A 215 -12.31 7.11 -1.76
C ILE A 215 -11.28 6.59 -0.76
N ARG A 216 -10.17 6.11 -1.30
CA ARG A 216 -8.99 5.76 -0.56
C ARG A 216 -7.77 6.39 -1.20
N ILE A 217 -6.99 7.06 -0.37
CA ILE A 217 -5.72 7.66 -0.76
C ILE A 217 -4.63 7.02 0.07
N LEU A 218 -3.81 6.20 -0.57
CA LEU A 218 -2.66 5.56 0.06
C LEU A 218 -1.40 6.31 -0.34
N LEU A 219 -0.68 6.82 0.65
CA LEU A 219 0.59 7.51 0.49
C LEU A 219 1.67 6.72 1.23
N SER A 220 2.63 6.17 0.49
CA SER A 220 3.65 5.28 1.05
C SER A 220 5.02 5.42 0.35
N PRO A 221 6.11 4.90 0.94
CA PRO A 221 7.43 4.97 0.33
C PRO A 221 7.52 4.19 -0.99
N SER A 222 6.69 3.16 -1.14
CA SER A 222 6.66 2.27 -2.32
C SER A 222 5.74 2.81 -3.42
N LYS A 223 4.51 3.21 -3.11
CA LYS A 223 3.52 3.68 -4.09
C LYS A 223 2.54 4.68 -3.48
N ASN A 224 2.11 5.63 -4.30
CA ASN A 224 1.04 6.55 -3.97
C ASN A 224 -0.13 6.33 -4.91
N THR A 225 -1.31 6.05 -4.37
CA THR A 225 -2.49 5.69 -5.15
C THR A 225 -3.73 6.40 -4.65
N ILE A 226 -4.64 6.66 -5.60
CA ILE A 226 -6.02 7.02 -5.32
C ILE A 226 -6.88 5.90 -5.88
N ALA A 227 -7.75 5.34 -5.05
CA ALA A 227 -8.78 4.39 -5.44
C ALA A 227 -10.14 5.02 -5.15
N VAL A 228 -11.01 5.07 -6.15
CA VAL A 228 -12.40 5.52 -6.02
C VAL A 228 -13.32 4.39 -6.45
N THR A 229 -14.40 4.21 -5.70
CA THR A 229 -15.45 3.22 -5.97
C THR A 229 -16.82 3.89 -5.89
N GLY A 230 -17.74 3.53 -6.77
CA GLY A 230 -19.11 4.04 -6.76
C GLY A 230 -20.01 3.37 -7.80
N LEU A 231 -21.32 3.63 -7.74
CA LEU A 231 -22.30 3.04 -8.65
C LEU A 231 -22.33 3.66 -10.06
N ASP A 232 -21.73 4.84 -10.24
CA ASP A 232 -21.70 5.57 -11.51
C ASP A 232 -20.25 5.73 -12.01
N ALA A 233 -19.93 5.07 -13.13
CA ALA A 233 -18.61 5.12 -13.75
C ALA A 233 -18.16 6.54 -14.11
N LYS A 234 -19.07 7.40 -14.56
CA LYS A 234 -18.75 8.78 -14.94
C LYS A 234 -18.33 9.57 -13.72
N LYS A 235 -19.10 9.47 -12.64
CA LYS A 235 -18.80 10.12 -11.37
C LYS A 235 -17.48 9.61 -10.76
N VAL A 236 -17.22 8.30 -10.83
CA VAL A 236 -15.93 7.71 -10.40
C VAL A 236 -14.76 8.33 -11.17
N ASN A 237 -14.88 8.51 -12.49
CA ASN A 237 -13.85 9.13 -13.30
C ASN A 237 -13.62 10.61 -12.96
N GLU A 238 -14.70 11.37 -12.81
CA GLU A 238 -14.64 12.78 -12.44
C GLU A 238 -14.01 12.99 -11.05
N GLU A 239 -14.35 12.15 -10.08
CA GLU A 239 -13.76 12.18 -8.73
C GLU A 239 -12.25 11.89 -8.78
N VAL A 240 -11.84 10.85 -9.52
CA VAL A 240 -10.42 10.53 -9.70
C VAL A 240 -9.65 11.68 -10.32
N GLU A 241 -10.15 12.31 -11.39
CA GLU A 241 -9.49 13.42 -12.08
C GLU A 241 -9.41 14.68 -11.20
N LYS A 242 -10.47 14.95 -10.41
CA LYS A 242 -10.50 16.04 -9.44
C LYS A 242 -9.40 15.86 -8.39
N PHE A 243 -9.29 14.68 -7.80
CA PHE A 243 -8.26 14.43 -6.79
C PHE A 243 -6.86 14.31 -7.41
N GLU A 244 -6.71 13.75 -8.61
CA GLU A 244 -5.43 13.77 -9.33
C GLU A 244 -4.92 15.21 -9.52
N THR A 245 -5.81 16.10 -9.96
CA THR A 245 -5.50 17.52 -10.15
C THR A 245 -5.10 18.20 -8.84
N LEU A 246 -5.74 17.83 -7.72
CA LEU A 246 -5.38 18.31 -6.39
C LEU A 246 -3.94 17.89 -6.01
N PHE A 247 -3.58 16.64 -6.26
CA PHE A 247 -2.26 16.08 -5.94
C PHE A 247 -1.16 16.49 -6.91
N ASN A 248 -1.48 16.83 -8.16
CA ASN A 248 -0.51 17.25 -9.17
C ASN A 248 0.31 18.48 -8.73
N LYS A 249 -0.25 19.35 -7.89
CA LYS A 249 0.46 20.50 -7.29
C LYS A 249 1.59 20.10 -6.32
N HIS A 250 1.53 18.88 -5.79
CA HIS A 250 2.45 18.32 -4.80
C HIS A 250 3.38 17.24 -5.39
N LYS A 251 3.23 16.96 -6.68
CA LYS A 251 4.00 15.96 -7.41
C LYS A 251 5.41 16.47 -7.68
N LYS A 252 6.41 15.69 -7.30
CA LYS A 252 7.79 15.88 -7.76
C LYS A 252 7.91 15.29 -9.17
N GLN A 253 7.61 16.09 -10.19
CA GLN A 253 7.62 15.66 -11.60
C GLN A 253 8.93 14.96 -11.98
N TRP A 254 10.07 15.55 -11.63
CA TRP A 254 11.39 14.98 -11.91
C TRP A 254 11.68 13.68 -11.15
N ALA A 255 11.32 13.59 -9.88
CA ALA A 255 11.48 12.35 -9.12
C ALA A 255 10.58 11.23 -9.68
N THR A 256 9.39 11.59 -10.16
CA THR A 256 8.45 10.66 -10.81
C THR A 256 9.00 10.17 -12.15
N LEU A 257 9.47 11.08 -13.01
CA LEU A 257 10.07 10.75 -14.30
C LEU A 257 11.32 9.87 -14.12
N TYR A 258 12.17 10.21 -13.16
CA TYR A 258 13.38 9.43 -12.85
C TYR A 258 13.02 8.01 -12.39
N LYS A 259 12.03 7.83 -11.51
CA LYS A 259 11.64 6.49 -11.07
C LYS A 259 10.99 5.67 -12.18
N LYS A 260 10.22 6.32 -13.05
CA LYS A 260 9.52 5.66 -14.17
C LYS A 260 10.46 5.28 -15.31
N TYR A 261 11.38 6.17 -15.67
CA TYR A 261 12.20 6.03 -16.89
C TYR A 261 13.70 5.87 -16.62
N GLY A 262 14.18 6.11 -15.40
CA GLY A 262 15.57 5.97 -15.00
C GLY A 262 16.21 4.65 -15.46
N PRO A 263 15.59 3.49 -15.16
CA PRO A 263 16.10 2.20 -15.60
C PRO A 263 16.24 2.10 -17.14
N LEU A 264 15.27 2.64 -17.88
CA LEU A 264 15.29 2.65 -19.35
C LEU A 264 16.39 3.56 -19.90
N THR A 265 16.54 4.76 -19.34
CA THR A 265 17.62 5.69 -19.72
C THR A 265 19.00 5.08 -19.48
N TYR A 266 19.19 4.37 -18.36
CA TYR A 266 20.43 3.64 -18.11
C TYR A 266 20.65 2.51 -19.12
N GLY A 267 19.60 1.76 -19.48
CA GLY A 267 19.67 0.73 -20.51
C GLY A 267 20.07 1.26 -21.89
N ILE A 268 19.47 2.37 -22.33
CA ILE A 268 19.80 2.99 -23.63
C ILE A 268 21.24 3.51 -23.64
N LEU A 269 21.65 4.22 -22.58
CA LEU A 269 23.04 4.70 -22.43
C LEU A 269 24.04 3.55 -22.47
N PHE A 270 23.70 2.44 -21.81
CA PHE A 270 24.52 1.26 -21.75
C PHE A 270 24.69 0.60 -23.14
N VAL A 271 23.60 0.41 -23.87
CA VAL A 271 23.64 -0.11 -25.25
C VAL A 271 24.46 0.83 -26.15
N THR A 272 24.22 2.13 -26.03
CA THR A 272 24.96 3.16 -26.79
C THR A 272 26.45 3.10 -26.50
N MET A 273 26.85 2.93 -25.24
CA MET A 273 28.26 2.79 -24.84
C MET A 273 28.90 1.53 -25.44
N ILE A 274 28.20 0.38 -25.44
CA ILE A 274 28.70 -0.87 -26.05
C ILE A 274 28.89 -0.72 -27.56
N VAL A 275 27.97 -0.03 -28.24
CA VAL A 275 28.01 0.18 -29.69
C VAL A 275 29.11 1.16 -30.08
N LEU A 276 29.32 2.22 -29.31
CA LEU A 276 30.26 3.30 -29.64
C LEU A 276 31.71 3.04 -29.26
N LEU A 277 32.05 1.96 -28.54
CA LEU A 277 33.43 1.64 -28.15
C LEU A 277 34.17 0.92 -29.30
N PRO A 278 34.99 1.61 -30.12
CA PRO A 278 35.62 1.03 -31.30
C PRO A 278 36.88 0.22 -30.93
N GLY A 279 37.39 0.40 -29.71
CA GLY A 279 38.66 -0.18 -29.24
C GLY A 279 38.58 -1.64 -28.78
N PHE A 280 37.38 -2.25 -28.74
CA PHE A 280 37.22 -3.64 -28.35
C PHE A 280 36.83 -4.50 -29.56
N SER A 281 37.80 -5.28 -30.04
CA SER A 281 37.65 -6.15 -31.21
C SER A 281 36.73 -7.36 -30.98
N THR A 282 36.51 -7.77 -29.73
CA THR A 282 35.68 -8.95 -29.40
C THR A 282 34.50 -8.59 -28.49
N LEU A 283 33.35 -9.23 -28.72
CA LEU A 283 32.14 -9.07 -27.91
C LEU A 283 32.37 -9.39 -26.43
N MET A 284 33.22 -10.37 -26.12
CA MET A 284 33.52 -10.75 -24.74
C MET A 284 34.24 -9.65 -23.96
N LYS A 285 35.13 -8.88 -24.60
CA LYS A 285 35.79 -7.72 -23.96
C LYS A 285 34.81 -6.58 -23.71
N ARG A 286 33.83 -6.40 -24.61
CA ARG A 286 32.75 -5.43 -24.42
C ARG A 286 31.88 -5.83 -23.23
N ALA A 287 31.48 -7.10 -23.12
CA ALA A 287 30.69 -7.61 -22.00
C ALA A 287 31.43 -7.47 -20.65
N LEU A 288 32.72 -7.82 -20.60
CA LEU A 288 33.55 -7.70 -19.40
C LEU A 288 33.67 -6.23 -18.91
N PHE A 289 33.75 -5.28 -19.84
CA PHE A 289 33.77 -3.85 -19.52
C PHE A 289 32.40 -3.33 -19.05
N ALA A 290 31.33 -3.88 -19.63
CA ALA A 290 29.98 -3.41 -19.38
C ALA A 290 29.42 -3.93 -18.04
N PHE A 291 29.82 -5.13 -17.62
CA PHE A 291 29.38 -5.75 -16.36
C PHE A 291 29.58 -4.88 -15.09
N PRO A 292 30.77 -4.31 -14.80
CA PRO A 292 30.96 -3.47 -13.60
C PRO A 292 30.11 -2.20 -13.61
N ILE A 293 29.82 -1.64 -14.78
CA ILE A 293 28.95 -0.47 -14.92
C ILE A 293 27.49 -0.85 -14.62
N LEU A 294 27.02 -2.01 -15.11
CA LEU A 294 25.70 -2.52 -14.73
C LEU A 294 25.59 -2.81 -13.24
N ALA A 295 26.63 -3.42 -12.65
CA ALA A 295 26.67 -3.67 -11.22
C ALA A 295 26.58 -2.36 -10.42
N LEU A 296 27.31 -1.32 -10.85
CA LEU A 296 27.26 0.00 -10.23
C LEU A 296 25.89 0.68 -10.41
N ILE A 297 25.29 0.63 -11.60
CA ILE A 297 23.95 1.19 -11.85
C ILE A 297 22.90 0.46 -11.01
N SER A 298 22.97 -0.86 -10.93
CA SER A 298 22.07 -1.69 -10.13
C SER A 298 22.20 -1.34 -8.64
N LEU A 299 23.44 -1.22 -8.14
CA LEU A 299 23.74 -0.82 -6.77
C LEU A 299 23.23 0.60 -6.46
N LEU A 300 23.50 1.58 -7.34
CA LEU A 300 22.99 2.94 -7.18
C LEU A 300 21.46 2.98 -7.25
N SER A 301 20.84 2.20 -8.13
CA SER A 301 19.38 2.10 -8.19
C SER A 301 18.79 1.47 -6.93
N HIS A 302 19.49 0.53 -6.31
CA HIS A 302 19.08 -0.08 -5.04
C HIS A 302 19.16 0.95 -3.90
N LEU A 303 20.31 1.62 -3.75
CA LEU A 303 20.52 2.64 -2.72
C LEU A 303 19.55 3.84 -2.86
N ASN A 304 19.24 4.23 -4.09
CA ASN A 304 18.35 5.37 -4.36
C ASN A 304 16.87 5.04 -4.05
N LYS A 305 16.44 3.77 -4.10
CA LYS A 305 15.10 3.36 -3.64
C LYS A 305 14.93 3.57 -2.14
N GLU A 306 15.99 3.34 -1.37
CA GLU A 306 15.99 3.49 0.09
C GLU A 306 16.03 4.97 0.51
N HIS A 307 16.82 5.80 -0.19
CA HIS A 307 17.02 7.21 0.17
C HIS A 307 15.99 8.21 -0.41
N ASN A 308 15.31 7.88 -1.51
CA ASN A 308 14.29 8.74 -2.12
C ASN A 308 12.92 8.06 -2.08
N PRO A 309 12.17 8.10 -0.97
CA PRO A 309 10.85 7.48 -0.88
C PRO A 309 9.84 8.14 -1.84
N ASN A 310 8.84 7.40 -2.32
CA ASN A 310 7.76 7.97 -3.13
C ASN A 310 6.89 8.95 -2.35
N PHE A 311 6.89 8.86 -1.03
CA PHE A 311 6.15 9.74 -0.17
C PHE A 311 7.06 10.30 0.91
N LEU A 312 6.91 11.59 1.17
CA LEU A 312 7.55 12.24 2.31
C LEU A 312 6.58 13.26 2.91
N LEU A 313 6.19 13.01 4.16
CA LEU A 313 5.39 13.94 4.95
C LEU A 313 6.32 14.80 5.82
N ILE A 314 6.20 16.12 5.69
CA ILE A 314 6.91 17.09 6.55
C ILE A 314 5.94 17.61 7.60
N THR A 315 6.21 17.27 8.86
CA THR A 315 5.41 17.69 10.02
C THR A 315 5.64 19.16 10.41
N LYS A 316 6.75 19.77 9.99
CA LYS A 316 7.01 21.21 10.15
C LYS A 316 6.18 22.04 9.18
N LYS A 317 5.66 23.19 9.63
CA LYS A 317 5.01 24.19 8.75
C LYS A 317 5.94 24.53 7.58
N LYS A 318 5.34 24.82 6.42
CA LYS A 318 6.04 25.16 5.17
C LYS A 318 6.85 26.45 5.34
N ASP A 319 8.06 26.33 5.88
CA ASP A 319 9.03 27.39 5.85
C ASP A 319 9.57 27.55 4.43
N ARG A 320 9.65 28.80 3.95
CA ARG A 320 10.27 29.11 2.66
C ARG A 320 11.74 28.69 2.73
N LYS A 321 12.05 27.52 2.19
CA LYS A 321 13.41 26.99 2.21
C LYS A 321 14.39 27.98 1.56
N PRO A 322 15.53 28.30 2.21
CA PRO A 322 16.58 29.10 1.58
C PRO A 322 17.12 28.37 0.34
N TYR A 323 17.56 29.15 -0.65
CA TYR A 323 18.05 28.70 -1.97
C TYR A 323 19.01 27.49 -1.92
N LYS A 324 19.82 27.35 -0.87
CA LYS A 324 20.75 26.22 -0.64
C LYS A 324 20.08 24.84 -0.53
N GLN A 325 18.83 24.74 -0.06
CA GLN A 325 18.12 23.46 0.00
C GLN A 325 17.46 23.06 -1.33
N LYS A 326 17.22 24.01 -2.25
CA LYS A 326 16.84 23.66 -3.63
C LYS A 326 17.99 22.96 -4.36
N LEU A 327 19.24 23.35 -4.09
CA LEU A 327 20.44 22.69 -4.63
C LEU A 327 20.59 21.24 -4.15
N LEU A 328 20.24 20.93 -2.90
CA LEU A 328 20.22 19.56 -2.37
C LEU A 328 19.12 18.69 -3.02
N ASP A 329 17.97 19.26 -3.35
CA ASP A 329 16.93 18.57 -4.13
C ASP A 329 17.36 18.35 -5.61
N ILE A 330 18.33 19.13 -6.12
CA ILE A 330 18.96 19.01 -7.46
C ILE A 330 20.19 18.07 -7.45
N PHE A 331 20.73 17.74 -6.27
CA PHE A 331 21.93 16.93 -6.13
C PHE A 331 21.82 15.53 -6.76
N PRO A 332 20.69 14.80 -6.65
CA PRO A 332 20.51 13.54 -7.37
C PRO A 332 20.58 13.75 -8.89
N THR A 333 20.10 14.90 -9.38
CA THR A 333 20.11 15.29 -10.79
C THR A 333 21.52 15.62 -11.27
N LEU A 334 22.30 16.37 -10.48
CA LEU A 334 23.71 16.67 -10.75
C LEU A 334 24.58 15.41 -10.72
N GLN A 335 24.33 14.51 -9.77
CA GLN A 335 25.01 13.22 -9.72
C GLN A 335 24.68 12.39 -10.96
N THR A 336 23.42 12.38 -11.41
CA THR A 336 23.02 11.68 -12.64
C THR A 336 23.68 12.29 -13.89
N ILE A 337 23.68 13.62 -14.01
CA ILE A 337 24.36 14.33 -15.10
C ILE A 337 25.86 14.06 -15.09
N LEU A 338 26.50 14.09 -13.92
CA LEU A 338 27.92 13.75 -13.79
C LEU A 338 28.17 12.29 -14.20
N THR A 339 27.34 11.35 -13.74
CA THR A 339 27.49 9.91 -14.05
C THR A 339 27.27 9.63 -15.55
N ILE A 340 26.37 10.37 -16.20
CA ILE A 340 26.13 10.31 -17.65
C ILE A 340 27.29 10.96 -18.43
N ALA A 341 27.82 12.08 -17.93
CA ALA A 341 28.86 12.84 -18.60
C ALA A 341 30.26 12.23 -18.43
N THR A 342 30.54 11.50 -17.34
CA THR A 342 31.89 10.99 -17.04
C THR A 342 32.44 10.09 -18.14
N PRO A 343 31.70 9.08 -18.64
CA PRO A 343 32.19 8.20 -19.70
C PRO A 343 32.45 8.96 -21.00
N PHE A 344 31.60 9.94 -21.32
CA PHE A 344 31.74 10.78 -22.52
C PHE A 344 32.96 11.69 -22.41
N ILE A 345 33.19 12.33 -21.26
CA ILE A 345 34.36 13.17 -20.98
C ILE A 345 35.65 12.33 -21.02
N ILE A 346 35.65 11.13 -20.42
CA ILE A 346 36.81 10.23 -20.44
C ILE A 346 37.13 9.75 -21.87
N TRP A 347 36.12 9.47 -22.68
CA TRP A 347 36.29 9.13 -24.09
C TRP A 347 36.86 10.31 -24.88
N LEU A 348 36.33 11.51 -24.69
CA LEU A 348 36.76 12.73 -25.38
C LEU A 348 38.21 13.07 -25.01
N LEU A 349 38.58 12.96 -23.74
CA LEU A 349 39.96 13.11 -23.27
C LEU A 349 40.90 12.08 -23.90
N ASN A 350 40.52 10.80 -23.93
CA ASN A 350 41.34 9.76 -24.57
C ASN A 350 41.47 9.94 -26.09
N TYR A 351 40.44 10.44 -26.76
CA TYR A 351 40.47 10.71 -28.20
C TYR A 351 41.43 11.85 -28.53
N TYR A 352 41.42 12.92 -27.75
CA TYR A 352 42.29 14.08 -27.95
C TYR A 352 43.73 13.86 -27.45
N LEU A 353 43.96 12.98 -26.47
CA LEU A 353 45.31 12.66 -25.97
C LEU A 353 46.07 11.62 -26.81
N LYS A 354 45.40 10.92 -27.73
CA LYS A 354 46.01 9.94 -28.65
C LYS A 354 46.23 10.46 -30.07
N LYS A 355 45.77 11.69 -30.36
CA LYS A 355 46.22 12.49 -31.50
C LYS A 355 47.37 13.37 -31.04
#